data_AF-A0A843A4G6-F1
#
_entry.id   AF-A0A843A4G6-F1
#
_cell.length_a   1.000
_cell.length_b   1.000
_cell.length_c   1.000
_cell.angle_alpha   90.00
_cell.angle_beta   90.00
_cell.angle_gamma   90.00
#
_symmetry.space_group_name_H-M   'P 1'
#
loop_
_entity.id
_entity.type
_entity.pdbx_description
1 polymer ?
#
loop_
_entity_poly.entity_id
_entity_poly.type
_entity_poly.pdbx_seq_one_letter_code
_entity_poly.pdbx_strand_id
1 'polypeptide(L)' 'MADTNVGANLKAKSLELKKWFMDLDAKLEQWKFSVEDTKEGMRVELHAVALIKHPKEKKKGE' A
#
# COMPACT_ATOMS: atom_id res chain seq x y z
N MET A 1 1.34 29.45 6.47
CA MET A 1 1.28 28.80 5.14
C MET A 1 0.88 27.37 5.39
N ALA A 2 0.10 26.74 4.51
CA ALA A 2 -0.34 25.37 4.73
C ALA A 2 0.87 24.43 4.65
N ASP A 3 1.53 24.20 5.78
CA ASP A 3 2.41 23.07 6.05
C ASP A 3 1.59 21.80 5.86
N THR A 4 1.34 21.47 4.60
CA THR A 4 0.70 20.22 4.21
C THR A 4 1.69 19.18 4.68
N ASN A 5 1.38 18.50 5.79
CA ASN A 5 2.27 17.51 6.39
C ASN A 5 2.35 16.31 5.42
N VAL A 6 3.20 16.44 4.41
CA VAL A 6 3.31 15.50 3.29
C VAL A 6 3.62 14.10 3.80
N GLY A 7 4.46 13.99 4.83
CA GLY A 7 4.74 12.71 5.50
C GLY A 7 3.50 12.08 6.13
N ALA A 8 2.66 12.86 6.82
CA ALA A 8 1.39 12.36 7.36
C ALA A 8 0.43 11.91 6.26
N ASN A 9 0.34 12.66 5.16
CA ASN A 9 -0.49 12.29 4.00
C ASN A 9 0.00 11.00 3.33
N LEU A 10 1.31 10.85 3.11
CA LEU A 10 1.89 9.64 2.55
C LEU A 10 1.67 8.42 3.46
N LYS A 11 1.78 8.62 4.78
CA LYS A 11 1.46 7.56 5.76
C LYS A 11 -0.01 7.16 5.71
N ALA A 12 -0.93 8.12 5.60
CA ALA A 12 -2.35 7.83 5.45
C ALA A 12 -2.63 7.03 4.17
N LYS A 13 -2.05 7.44 3.03
CA LYS A 13 -2.19 6.74 1.74
C LYS A 13 -1.60 5.34 1.75
N SER A 14 -0.47 5.16 2.42
CA SER A 14 0.12 3.84 2.66
C SER A 14 -0.86 2.93 3.40
N LEU A 15 -1.50 3.41 4.47
CA LEU A 15 -2.51 2.63 5.19
C LEU A 15 -3.77 2.33 4.36
N GLU A 16 -4.21 3.27 3.53
CA GLU A 16 -5.32 3.04 2.58
C GLU A 16 -4.99 1.91 1.61
N LEU A 17 -3.79 1.91 1.03
CA LEU A 17 -3.33 0.83 0.14
C LEU A 17 -3.25 -0.52 0.87
N LYS A 18 -2.81 -0.53 2.14
CA LYS A 18 -2.81 -1.76 2.94
C LYS A 18 -4.21 -2.33 3.12
N LYS A 19 -5.20 -1.46 3.38
CA LYS A 19 -6.61 -1.85 3.49
C LYS A 19 -7.13 -2.43 2.18
N TRP A 20 -6.79 -1.81 1.05
CA TRP A 20 -7.17 -2.33 -0.27
C TRP A 20 -6.68 -3.76 -0.50
N PHE A 21 -5.46 -4.10 -0.09
CA PHE A 21 -5.00 -5.50 -0.17
C PHE A 21 -5.85 -6.44 0.70
N MET A 22 -6.24 -6.01 1.90
CA MET A 22 -7.12 -6.81 2.77
C MET A 22 -8.52 -6.97 2.18
N ASP A 23 -9.08 -5.92 1.58
CA ASP A 23 -10.42 -5.93 0.95
C ASP A 23 -10.49 -6.89 -0.25
N LEU A 24 -9.36 -7.13 -0.92
CA LEU A 24 -9.23 -8.10 -2.02
C LEU A 24 -8.99 -9.55 -1.55
N ASP A 25 -9.16 -9.85 -0.26
CA ASP A 25 -8.77 -11.13 0.38
C ASP A 25 -7.32 -11.53 0.06
N ALA A 26 -6.44 -10.53 -0.11
CA ALA A 26 -5.04 -10.78 -0.38
C ALA A 26 -4.28 -11.08 0.91
N LYS A 27 -3.41 -12.09 0.86
CA LYS A 27 -2.46 -12.35 1.93
C LYS A 27 -1.28 -11.41 1.77
N LEU A 28 -1.15 -10.44 2.67
CA LEU A 28 0.00 -9.54 2.69
C LEU A 28 1.21 -10.24 3.31
N GLU A 29 2.26 -10.47 2.51
CA GLU A 29 3.45 -11.22 2.93
C GLU A 29 4.56 -10.28 3.39
N GLN A 30 4.71 -9.13 2.76
CA GLN A 30 5.67 -8.11 3.17
C GLN A 30 5.05 -6.72 3.07
N TRP A 31 5.36 -5.88 4.06
CA TRP A 31 4.97 -4.47 4.09
C TRP A 31 6.03 -3.65 4.81
N LYS A 32 6.71 -2.78 4.08
CA LYS A 32 7.64 -1.78 4.62
C LYS A 32 7.24 -0.43 4.06
N PHE A 33 7.03 0.54 4.94
CA PHE A 33 6.83 1.92 4.56
C PHE A 33 7.67 2.81 5.47
N SER A 34 8.45 3.71 4.88
CA SER A 34 9.23 4.72 5.60
C SER A 34 9.19 6.05 4.87
N VAL A 35 9.24 7.12 5.66
CA VAL A 35 9.42 8.50 5.20
C VAL A 35 10.54 9.06 6.04
N GLU A 36 11.57 9.59 5.38
CA GLU A 36 12.75 10.15 6.03
C GLU A 36 13.09 11.50 5.37
N ASP A 37 13.27 12.53 6.19
CA ASP A 37 13.81 13.80 5.73
C ASP A 37 15.33 13.68 5.56
N THR A 38 15.80 14.05 4.38
CA THR A 38 17.22 14.01 3.99
C THR A 38 17.70 15.41 3.66
N LYS A 39 19.02 15.58 3.51
CA LYS A 39 19.62 16.88 3.14
C LYS A 39 19.14 17.42 1.79
N GLU A 40 18.69 16.55 0.88
CA GLU A 40 18.26 16.90 -0.47
C GLU A 40 16.72 16.96 -0.63
N GLY A 41 15.96 16.57 0.38
CA GLY A 41 14.50 16.48 0.33
C GLY A 41 13.95 15.30 1.12
N MET A 42 12.78 14.80 0.76
CA MET A 42 12.12 13.69 1.46
C MET A 42 12.32 12.37 0.72
N ARG A 43 12.89 11.38 1.39
CA ARG A 43 12.96 10.00 0.89
C ARG A 43 11.72 9.23 1.35
N VAL A 44 11.05 8.58 0.41
CA VAL A 44 9.88 7.74 0.67
C VAL A 44 10.19 6.33 0.18
N GLU A 45 10.11 5.34 1.06
CA GLU A 45 10.23 3.93 0.67
C GLU A 45 8.89 3.22 0.90
N LEU A 46 8.43 2.48 -0.10
CA LEU A 46 7.32 1.55 0.02
C LEU A 46 7.73 0.22 -0.61
N HIS A 47 7.64 -0.85 0.16
CA HIS A 47 7.80 -2.22 -0.31
C HIS A 47 6.57 -3.02 0.12
N ALA A 48 5.84 -3.58 -0.84
CA ALA A 48 4.66 -4.38 -0.59
C ALA A 48 4.70 -5.65 -1.44
N VAL A 49 4.47 -6.79 -0.80
CA VAL A 49 4.31 -8.09 -1.45
C VAL A 49 3.00 -8.70 -0.94
N ALA A 50 2.08 -8.98 -1.84
CA ALA A 50 0.78 -9.56 -1.52
C ALA A 50 0.43 -10.69 -2.51
N LEU A 51 -0.13 -11.78 -1.99
CA LEU A 51 -0.71 -12.85 -2.79
C LEU A 51 -2.22 -12.63 -2.90
N ILE A 52 -2.68 -12.27 -4.09
CA ILE A 52 -4.11 -12.09 -4.39
C ILE A 52 -4.65 -13.41 -4.91
N LYS A 53 -5.65 -13.98 -4.23
CA LYS A 53 -6.34 -15.17 -4.75
C LYS A 53 -7.21 -14.73 -5.93
N HIS A 54 -6.92 -15.23 -7.12
CA HIS A 54 -7.88 -15.10 -8.20
C HIS A 54 -9.14 -15.87 -7.80
N PRO A 55 -10.34 -15.26 -7.86
CA PRO A 55 -11.56 -16.05 -7.76
C PRO A 55 -11.45 -17.10 -8.86
N LYS A 56 -11.55 -18.39 -8.47
CA LYS A 56 -11.66 -19.47 -9.46
C LYS A 56 -12.79 -19.04 -10.39
N GLU A 57 -12.48 -18.74 -11.65
CA GLU A 57 -13.48 -18.65 -12.69
C GLU A 57 -14.30 -19.93 -12.56
N LYS A 58 -15.55 -19.80 -12.09
CA LYS A 58 -16.53 -20.84 -12.30
C LYS A 58 -16.60 -20.94 -13.82
N LYS A 59 -15.93 -21.92 -14.41
CA LYS A 59 -16.20 -22.36 -15.76
C LYS A 59 -17.72 -22.40 -15.87
N LYS A 60 -18.31 -21.48 -16.64
CA LYS A 60 -19.68 -21.62 -17.12
C LYS A 60 -19.65 -22.92 -17.93
N GLY A 61 -20.04 -24.01 -17.30
CA GLY A 61 -20.49 -25.19 -17.99
C GLY A 61 -21.89 -24.87 -18.47
N GLU A 62 -22.02 -24.63 -19.77
CA GLU A 62 -23.19 -24.95 -20.59
C GLU A 62 -22.66 -25.65 -21.84
#